data_AF-A0A015Y6M4-F1
#
_entry.id   AF-A0A015Y6M4-F1
#
_cell.length_a   1.000
_cell.length_b   1.000
_cell.length_c   1.000
_cell.angle_alpha   90.00
_cell.angle_beta   90.00
_cell.angle_gamma   90.00
#
_symmetry.space_group_name_H-M   'P 1'
#
loop_
_entity.id
_entity.type
_entity.pdbx_description
1 polymer ?
#
loop_
_entity_poly.entity_id
_entity_poly.type
_entity_poly.pdbx_seq_one_letter_code
_entity_poly.pdbx_strand_id
1 'polypeptide(L)' 'MKGKSKYEIDNGRIIIKSPYGKRLEPDETTDSYILSFIGSLKKNRIDDATYSIIGAYEKEQFFGDEVTLFLE' A
#
# COMPACT_ATOMS: atom_id res chain seq x y z
N MET A 1 10.56 17.03 -2.12
CA MET A 1 9.21 16.49 -2.42
C MET A 1 8.81 15.54 -1.31
N LYS A 2 7.58 15.68 -0.84
CA LYS A 2 6.82 14.69 -0.07
C LYS A 2 7.08 13.28 -0.64
N GLY A 3 7.31 12.32 0.26
CA GLY A 3 8.11 11.12 0.03
C GLY A 3 7.57 10.19 -1.05
N LYS A 4 8.48 9.55 -1.78
CA LYS A 4 8.13 8.32 -2.50
C LYS A 4 7.91 7.22 -1.46
N SER A 5 6.87 6.41 -1.60
CA SER A 5 6.69 5.24 -0.75
C SER A 5 7.97 4.41 -0.80
N LYS A 6 8.46 3.99 0.37
CA LYS A 6 9.55 3.05 0.45
C LYS A 6 8.95 1.65 0.44
N TYR A 7 9.51 0.79 -0.40
CA TYR A 7 9.23 -0.63 -0.36
C TYR A 7 10.47 -1.37 0.14
N GLU A 8 10.23 -2.43 0.89
CA GLU A 8 11.23 -3.37 1.38
C GLU A 8 10.82 -4.76 0.89
N ILE A 9 11.79 -5.55 0.43
CA ILE A 9 11.59 -6.96 0.15
C ILE A 9 12.44 -7.72 1.16
N ASP A 10 11.79 -8.49 2.03
CA ASP A 10 12.43 -9.31 3.05
C ASP A 10 11.88 -10.73 3.00
N ASN A 11 12.76 -11.72 2.78
CA ASN A 11 12.41 -13.14 2.71
C ASN A 11 11.19 -13.46 1.82
N GLY A 12 11.08 -12.78 0.67
CA GLY A 12 9.97 -12.93 -0.27
C GLY A 12 8.67 -12.25 0.18
N ARG A 13 8.68 -11.46 1.25
CA ARG A 13 7.59 -10.55 1.60
C ARG A 13 7.91 -9.16 1.07
N ILE A 14 6.95 -8.55 0.39
CA ILE A 14 6.98 -7.15 0.02
C ILE A 14 6.24 -6.36 1.09
N ILE A 15 6.85 -5.27 1.54
CA ILE A 15 6.28 -4.34 2.52
C ILE A 15 6.38 -2.94 1.94
N ILE A 16 5.25 -2.24 1.81
CA ILE A 16 5.20 -0.83 1.40
C ILE A 16 4.56 -0.05 2.54
N LYS A 17 5.28 0.96 3.04
CA LYS A 17 4.80 1.84 4.10
C LYS A 17 4.42 3.19 3.52
N SER A 18 3.48 3.86 4.19
CA SER A 18 3.10 5.24 3.87
C SER A 18 4.34 6.12 3.70
N PRO A 19 4.41 6.92 2.61
CA PRO A 19 5.49 7.87 2.44
C PRO A 19 5.49 8.98 3.51
N TYR A 20 4.37 9.11 4.23
CA TYR A 20 4.15 10.11 5.26
C TYR A 20 4.39 9.60 6.69
N GLY A 21 4.60 8.29 6.87
CA GLY A 21 4.76 7.66 8.18
C GLY A 21 3.49 7.63 9.05
N LYS A 22 2.41 8.29 8.61
CA LYS A 22 1.09 8.30 9.23
C LYS A 22 0.00 8.28 8.16
N ARG A 23 -1.25 8.09 8.60
CA ARG A 23 -2.42 8.48 7.82
C ARG A 23 -2.49 10.01 7.81
N LEU A 24 -2.72 10.57 6.64
CA LEU A 24 -2.95 11.99 6.45
C LEU A 24 -4.44 12.29 6.60
N GLU A 25 -4.77 13.48 7.08
CA GLU A 25 -6.11 14.05 7.03
C GLU A 25 -6.47 14.53 5.60
N PRO A 26 -7.76 14.76 5.28
CA PRO A 26 -8.19 15.10 3.92
C PRO A 26 -7.63 16.42 3.36
N ASP A 27 -7.21 17.34 4.21
CA ASP A 27 -6.62 18.63 3.85
C ASP A 27 -5.08 18.59 3.74
N GLU A 28 -4.43 17.52 4.20
CA GLU A 28 -2.97 17.36 4.16
C GLU A 28 -2.45 16.86 2.80
N THR A 29 -3.32 16.20 2.01
CA THR A 29 -2.99 15.70 0.67
C THR A 29 -4.20 15.65 -0.26
N THR A 30 -3.99 16.05 -1.51
CA THR A 30 -4.96 15.83 -2.61
C THR A 30 -4.65 14.57 -3.40
N ASP A 31 -3.47 13.99 -3.22
CA ASP A 31 -3.00 12.83 -3.97
C ASP A 31 -3.34 11.52 -3.26
N SER A 32 -3.59 10.47 -4.04
CA SER A 32 -3.71 9.10 -3.54
C SER A 32 -2.37 8.59 -3.01
N TYR A 33 -2.40 7.72 -2.00
CA TYR A 33 -1.21 7.09 -1.45
C TYR A 33 -1.49 5.69 -0.87
N ILE A 34 -0.47 4.84 -0.88
CA ILE A 34 -0.50 3.57 -0.16
C ILE A 34 -0.22 3.89 1.31
N LEU A 35 -1.20 3.63 2.19
CA LEU A 35 -1.02 3.77 3.63
C LEU A 35 -0.18 2.60 4.18
N SER A 36 -0.51 1.38 3.74
CA SER A 36 0.21 0.15 4.07
C SER A 36 -0.03 -0.91 2.99
N PHE A 37 0.99 -1.71 2.70
CA PHE A 37 0.87 -2.94 1.92
C PHE A 37 1.84 -3.97 2.50
N ILE A 38 1.36 -5.18 2.71
CA ILE A 38 2.21 -6.34 2.98
C ILE A 38 1.68 -7.52 2.18
N GLY A 39 2.58 -8.34 1.65
CA GLY A 39 2.19 -9.58 0.99
C GLY A 39 3.39 -10.46 0.66
N SER A 40 3.12 -11.73 0.39
CA SER A 40 4.14 -12.72 0.05
C SER A 40 4.27 -12.85 -1.47
N LEU A 41 5.38 -12.34 -2.00
CA LEU A 41 5.69 -12.36 -3.43
C LEU A 41 5.95 -13.79 -3.91
N LYS A 42 5.21 -14.19 -4.95
CA LYS A 42 5.41 -15.42 -5.73
C LYS A 42 5.66 -15.06 -7.19
N LYS A 43 5.96 -16.06 -8.02
CA LYS A 43 6.33 -15.87 -9.43
C LYS A 43 5.32 -15.05 -10.24
N ASN A 44 4.02 -15.23 -10.01
CA ASN A 44 2.93 -14.63 -10.79
C ASN A 44 1.78 -14.09 -9.92
N ARG A 45 2.01 -13.96 -8.61
CA ARG A 45 0.99 -13.49 -7.66
C ARG A 45 1.62 -13.01 -6.36
N ILE A 46 0.81 -12.35 -5.54
CA ILE A 46 1.11 -11.99 -4.16
C ILE A 46 0.06 -12.69 -3.31
N ASP A 47 0.51 -13.61 -2.45
CA ASP A 47 -0.34 -14.31 -1.48
C ASP A 47 -0.41 -13.51 -0.16
N ASP A 48 -1.45 -13.75 0.64
CA ASP A 48 -1.66 -13.16 1.97
C ASP A 48 -1.51 -11.63 1.98
N ALA A 49 -2.00 -10.96 0.93
CA ALA A 49 -1.87 -9.53 0.77
C ALA A 49 -2.84 -8.80 1.70
N THR A 50 -2.30 -7.92 2.55
CA THR A 50 -3.06 -6.96 3.33
C THR A 50 -2.68 -5.57 2.89
N TYR A 51 -3.66 -4.75 2.50
CA TYR A 51 -3.38 -3.40 2.00
C TYR A 51 -4.40 -2.37 2.44
N SER A 52 -3.94 -1.13 2.46
CA SER A 52 -4.74 0.06 2.68
C SER A 52 -4.26 1.13 1.70
N ILE A 53 -5.10 1.47 0.74
CA ILE A 53 -4.83 2.51 -0.26
C ILE A 53 -5.87 3.60 -0.06
N ILE A 54 -5.37 4.81 0.11
CA ILE A 54 -6.19 6.01 0.32
C ILE A 54 -6.19 6.78 -0.98
N GLY A 55 -7.37 7.02 -1.53
CA GLY A 55 -7.59 7.82 -2.73
C GLY A 55 -7.44 9.32 -2.46
N ALA A 56 -7.46 10.09 -3.53
CA ALA A 56 -7.42 11.55 -3.49
C ALA A 56 -8.48 12.13 -2.54
N TYR A 57 -8.09 13.11 -1.71
CA TYR A 57 -8.96 13.77 -0.72
C TYR A 57 -9.61 12.81 0.29
N GLU A 58 -9.06 11.60 0.46
CA GLU A 58 -9.67 10.50 1.23
C GLU A 58 -11.09 10.09 0.78
N LYS A 59 -11.52 10.49 -0.42
CA LYS A 59 -12.87 10.22 -0.92
C LYS A 59 -13.11 8.74 -1.19
N GLU A 60 -12.06 8.04 -1.62
CA GLU A 60 -12.08 6.62 -1.92
C GLU A 60 -11.06 5.92 -1.04
N GLN A 61 -11.41 4.75 -0.54
CA GLN A 61 -10.52 3.96 0.31
C GLN A 61 -10.65 2.49 -0.09
N PHE A 62 -9.52 1.86 -0.34
CA PHE A 62 -9.45 0.46 -0.76
C PHE A 62 -8.71 -0.33 0.30
N PHE A 63 -9.38 -1.35 0.83
CA PHE A 63 -8.85 -2.24 1.85
C PHE A 63 -8.93 -3.67 1.33
N GLY A 64 -7.90 -4.44 1.64
CA GLY A 64 -7.88 -5.89 1.42
C GLY A 64 -7.21 -6.53 2.62
N ASP A 65 -7.76 -7.66 3.05
CA ASP A 65 -7.24 -8.47 4.14
C ASP A 65 -7.10 -9.91 3.67
N GLU A 66 -5.91 -10.49 3.87
CA GLU A 66 -5.53 -11.83 3.42
C GLU A 66 -5.97 -12.20 1.97
N VAL A 67 -5.81 -11.27 1.01
CA VAL A 67 -6.21 -11.50 -0.38
C VAL A 67 -5.06 -12.01 -1.25
N THR A 68 -5.40 -12.77 -2.31
CA THR A 68 -4.45 -13.12 -3.37
C THR A 68 -4.58 -12.13 -4.53
N LEU A 69 -3.46 -11.51 -4.93
CA LEU A 69 -3.37 -10.62 -6.09
C LEU A 69 -2.57 -11.29 -7.20
N PHE A 70 -3.11 -11.37 -8.42
CA PHE A 70 -2.38 -11.91 -9.56
C PHE A 70 -1.59 -10.81 -10.25
N LEU A 71 -0.35 -11.12 -10.63
CA LEU A 71 0.53 -10.19 -11.37
C LEU A 71 0.32 -10.44 -12.86
N GLU A 72 -0.11 -9.40 -13.59
CA GLU A 72 -0.21 -9.39 -15.05
C GLU A 72 1.15 -9.20 -15.73
#